data_AF-A0A553PAT7-F1
#
_entry.id   AF-A0A553PAT7-F1
#
_cell.length_a   1.000
_cell.length_b   1.000
_cell.length_c   1.000
_cell.angle_alpha   90.00
_cell.angle_beta   90.00
_cell.angle_gamma   90.00
#
_symmetry.space_group_name_H-M   'P 1'
#
loop_
_entity.id
_entity.type
_entity.pdbx_description
1 polymer ?
#
loop_
_entity_poly.entity_id
_entity_poly.type
_entity_poly.pdbx_seq_one_letter_code
_entity_poly.pdbx_strand_id
1 'polypeptide(L)'
;MKHFLTLVVVIIIGLGVEVSSVTSRNNTRAGKLTVACGATTSQNCTYLVQEATTNPPANPCTFTICKQSSDICRIRLDFTTFSIAGPAIGTTSTGTSIPEDKGGSVGDCNVDSFSVTAPGYKSSPVVCGFNSGQHMILDASGICHKATFDFTGTGSTRQFDIKVITFQQHLQRYLQQ
;
A
#
# COMPACT_ATOMS: atom_id res chain seq x y z
N MET A 1 -11.76 -21.46 15.65
CA MET A 1 -12.49 -21.73 14.40
C MET A 1 -13.20 -20.46 13.98
N LYS A 2 -12.75 -19.78 12.92
CA LYS A 2 -13.39 -18.55 12.42
C LYS A 2 -14.36 -18.95 11.31
N HIS A 3 -15.65 -18.77 11.51
CA HIS A 3 -16.66 -19.05 10.49
C HIS A 3 -16.61 -17.94 9.42
N PHE A 4 -16.25 -18.32 8.20
CA PHE A 4 -16.36 -17.48 7.02
C PHE A 4 -17.73 -17.73 6.39
N LEU A 5 -18.55 -16.68 6.26
CA LEU A 5 -19.77 -16.76 5.45
C LEU A 5 -19.40 -16.36 4.02
N THR A 6 -19.19 -17.36 3.17
CA THR A 6 -18.97 -17.15 1.74
C THR A 6 -20.33 -16.99 1.07
N LEU A 7 -20.63 -15.78 0.58
CA LEU A 7 -21.83 -15.57 -0.21
C LEU A 7 -21.49 -15.81 -1.68
N VAL A 8 -22.15 -16.77 -2.29
CA VAL A 8 -22.00 -17.09 -3.71
C VAL A 8 -23.07 -16.32 -4.47
N VAL A 9 -22.67 -15.24 -5.14
CA VAL A 9 -23.59 -14.46 -5.97
C VAL A 9 -23.59 -15.06 -7.37
N VAL A 10 -24.72 -15.60 -7.78
CA VAL A 10 -24.95 -16.13 -9.12
C VAL A 10 -25.53 -15.00 -9.96
N ILE A 11 -24.74 -14.43 -10.86
CA ILE A 11 -25.22 -13.41 -11.79
C ILE A 11 -25.56 -14.12 -13.11
N ILE A 12 -26.83 -14.08 -13.51
CA ILE A 12 -27.25 -14.59 -14.82
C ILE A 12 -27.18 -13.43 -15.81
N ILE A 13 -26.12 -13.39 -16.61
CA ILE A 13 -26.00 -12.48 -17.74
C ILE A 13 -25.88 -13.37 -18.98
N GLY A 14 -26.95 -13.47 -19.78
CA GLY A 14 -27.00 -14.15 -21.08
C GLY A 14 -26.27 -15.51 -21.19
N LEU A 15 -27.01 -16.63 -21.14
CA LEU A 15 -26.56 -18.02 -21.41
C LEU A 15 -25.34 -18.55 -20.62
N GLY A 16 -24.65 -17.74 -19.82
CA GLY A 16 -23.55 -18.13 -18.95
C GLY A 16 -23.85 -17.84 -17.48
N VAL A 17 -23.42 -18.74 -16.61
CA VAL A 17 -23.39 -18.53 -15.15
C VAL A 17 -21.95 -18.24 -14.76
N GLU A 18 -21.67 -17.03 -14.30
CA GLU A 18 -20.39 -16.70 -13.66
C GLU A 18 -20.55 -16.71 -12.14
N VAL A 19 -19.69 -17.46 -11.46
CA VAL A 19 -19.67 -17.56 -10.00
C VAL A 19 -18.60 -16.64 -9.46
N SER A 20 -19.00 -15.48 -8.95
CA SER A 20 -18.11 -14.61 -8.17
C SER A 20 -18.30 -14.89 -6.68
N SER A 21 -17.22 -15.25 -5.99
CA SER A 21 -17.26 -15.48 -4.54
C SER A 21 -16.92 -14.19 -3.78
N VAL A 22 -17.85 -13.71 -2.96
CA VAL A 22 -17.60 -12.61 -2.02
C VAL A 22 -17.37 -13.22 -0.64
N THR A 23 -16.11 -13.19 -0.19
CA THR A 23 -15.79 -13.60 1.19
C THR A 23 -15.99 -12.39 2.11
N SER A 24 -17.10 -12.36 2.85
CA SER A 24 -17.24 -11.41 3.96
C SER A 24 -16.37 -11.88 5.11
N ARG A 25 -15.23 -11.22 5.33
CA ARG A 25 -14.49 -11.39 6.59
C ARG A 25 -15.32 -10.71 7.67
N ASN A 26 -15.72 -11.48 8.68
CA ASN A 26 -16.41 -10.98 9.87
C ASN A 26 -15.78 -9.66 10.33
N ASN A 27 -16.59 -8.61 10.18
CA ASN A 27 -16.46 -7.35 10.87
C ASN A 27 -16.23 -7.62 12.36
N THR A 28 -15.03 -7.35 12.85
CA THR A 28 -14.81 -7.20 14.29
C THR A 28 -13.96 -5.98 14.59
N ARG A 29 -14.43 -4.81 14.09
CA ARG A 29 -14.49 -3.53 14.80
C ARG A 29 -15.30 -2.57 13.93
N ALA A 30 -16.46 -2.12 14.42
CA ALA A 30 -17.40 -1.28 13.67
C ALA A 30 -16.69 -0.10 12.96
N GLY A 31 -16.57 -0.16 11.62
CA GLY A 31 -16.27 1.00 10.77
C GLY A 31 -14.97 1.00 9.95
N LYS A 32 -14.09 0.00 10.04
CA LYS A 32 -12.82 -0.01 9.27
C LYS A 32 -12.83 -1.06 8.14
N LEU A 33 -12.80 -0.62 6.88
CA LEU A 33 -12.62 -1.53 5.74
C LEU A 33 -11.12 -1.82 5.55
N THR A 34 -10.70 -3.06 5.78
CA THR A 34 -9.29 -3.47 5.63
C THR A 34 -9.11 -4.47 4.50
N VAL A 35 -8.03 -4.36 3.73
CA VAL A 35 -7.68 -5.29 2.66
C VAL A 35 -6.26 -5.83 2.82
N ALA A 36 -6.05 -7.07 2.43
CA ALA A 36 -4.76 -7.75 2.44
C ALA A 36 -4.04 -7.58 1.09
N CYS A 37 -2.76 -7.93 1.07
CA CYS A 37 -1.93 -7.92 -0.13
C CYS A 37 -2.60 -8.61 -1.33
N GLY A 38 -2.44 -8.06 -2.54
CA GLY A 38 -3.05 -8.57 -3.78
C GLY A 38 -4.47 -8.08 -4.04
N ALA A 39 -5.10 -7.42 -3.06
CA ALA A 39 -6.47 -6.92 -3.21
C ALA A 39 -6.56 -5.71 -4.13
N THR A 40 -7.75 -5.54 -4.70
CA THR A 40 -8.19 -4.32 -5.39
C THR A 40 -9.26 -3.63 -4.54
N THR A 41 -9.20 -2.30 -4.43
CA THR A 41 -10.23 -1.51 -3.76
C THR A 41 -10.54 -0.24 -4.55
N SER A 42 -11.79 0.19 -4.50
CA SER A 42 -12.24 1.50 -5.00
C SER A 42 -12.95 2.32 -3.92
N GLN A 43 -13.07 1.78 -2.71
CA GLN A 43 -13.81 2.38 -1.62
C GLN A 43 -12.94 3.44 -0.90
N ASN A 44 -13.55 4.56 -0.55
CA ASN A 44 -12.93 5.54 0.33
C ASN A 44 -12.74 4.96 1.74
N CYS A 45 -11.71 5.40 2.46
CA CYS A 45 -11.37 4.95 3.82
C CYS A 45 -11.06 3.45 3.92
N THR A 46 -10.51 2.85 2.86
CA THR A 46 -9.94 1.50 2.90
C THR A 46 -8.56 1.53 3.54
N TYR A 47 -8.18 0.46 4.24
CA TYR A 47 -6.88 0.32 4.87
C TYR A 47 -6.11 -0.87 4.30
N LEU A 48 -4.91 -0.61 3.82
CA LEU A 48 -3.97 -1.63 3.36
C LEU A 48 -3.23 -2.13 4.60
N VAL A 49 -3.37 -3.43 4.91
CA VAL A 49 -2.85 -3.96 6.17
C VAL A 49 -1.91 -5.14 5.96
N GLN A 50 -0.83 -5.11 6.73
CA GLN A 50 0.01 -6.25 7.01
C GLN A 50 0.40 -6.22 8.47
N GLU A 51 -0.01 -7.26 9.19
CA GLU A 51 0.45 -7.50 10.55
C GLU A 51 1.96 -7.75 10.58
N ALA A 52 2.58 -7.48 11.72
CA ALA A 52 4.02 -7.66 11.90
C ALA A 52 4.45 -9.09 11.53
N THR A 53 5.31 -9.18 10.51
CA THR A 53 5.81 -10.46 10.01
C THR A 53 7.22 -10.32 9.44
N THR A 54 8.04 -11.35 9.60
CA THR A 54 9.32 -11.49 8.90
C THR A 54 9.18 -12.22 7.56
N ASN A 55 8.02 -12.85 7.32
CA ASN A 55 7.69 -13.58 6.10
C ASN A 55 6.39 -13.03 5.48
N PRO A 56 6.47 -11.92 4.71
CA PRO A 56 5.32 -11.38 3.99
C PRO A 56 4.67 -12.45 3.10
N PRO A 57 3.33 -12.43 2.95
CA PRO A 57 2.61 -13.45 2.18
C PRO A 57 2.87 -13.38 0.66
N ALA A 58 3.40 -12.25 0.17
CA ALA A 58 3.73 -12.05 -1.24
C ALA A 58 4.89 -11.06 -1.39
N ASN A 59 5.63 -11.21 -2.50
CA ASN A 59 6.69 -10.31 -2.93
C ASN A 59 6.81 -10.36 -4.47
N PRO A 60 6.59 -9.26 -5.21
CA PRO A 60 6.11 -7.96 -4.71
C PRO A 60 4.72 -8.09 -4.09
N CYS A 61 4.51 -7.37 -3.00
CA CYS A 61 3.17 -7.20 -2.44
C CYS A 61 2.51 -5.98 -3.05
N THR A 62 1.53 -6.19 -3.94
CA THR A 62 0.86 -5.10 -4.68
C THR A 62 -0.60 -4.96 -4.26
N PHE A 63 -1.03 -3.73 -4.03
CA PHE A 63 -2.44 -3.34 -3.88
C PHE A 63 -2.86 -2.51 -5.08
N THR A 64 -4.07 -2.75 -5.58
CA THR A 64 -4.65 -1.95 -6.67
C THR A 64 -5.69 -0.98 -6.09
N ILE A 65 -5.48 0.31 -6.29
CA ILE A 65 -6.33 1.38 -5.75
C ILE A 65 -6.98 2.12 -6.92
N CYS A 66 -8.27 1.96 -7.08
CA CYS A 66 -9.07 2.63 -8.11
C CYS A 66 -9.84 3.80 -7.49
N LYS A 67 -10.13 4.83 -8.28
CA LYS A 67 -11.04 5.89 -7.82
C LYS A 67 -12.47 5.37 -7.71
N GLN A 68 -13.20 5.84 -6.69
CA GLN A 68 -14.59 5.44 -6.46
C GLN A 68 -15.54 5.97 -7.54
N SER A 69 -15.25 7.15 -8.08
CA SER A 69 -16.02 7.81 -9.14
C SER A 69 -15.12 8.73 -9.97
N SER A 70 -15.67 9.29 -11.05
CA SER A 70 -14.98 10.26 -11.90
C SER A 70 -14.52 11.53 -11.17
N ASP A 71 -15.24 11.93 -10.12
CA ASP A 71 -15.08 13.24 -9.46
C ASP A 71 -13.91 13.30 -8.46
N ILE A 72 -13.30 12.14 -8.20
CA ILE A 72 -12.11 12.03 -7.37
C ILE A 72 -10.89 12.52 -8.15
N CYS A 73 -10.19 13.50 -7.59
CA CYS A 73 -9.01 14.10 -8.19
C CYS A 73 -7.72 13.86 -7.39
N ARG A 74 -7.80 13.45 -6.12
CA ARG A 74 -6.64 13.09 -5.31
C ARG A 74 -6.86 11.83 -4.52
N ILE A 75 -5.76 11.13 -4.27
CA ILE A 75 -5.66 10.01 -3.34
C ILE A 75 -4.60 10.37 -2.30
N ARG A 76 -4.95 10.28 -1.02
CA ARG A 76 -4.02 10.42 0.10
C ARG A 76 -3.86 9.08 0.80
N LEU A 77 -2.62 8.72 1.10
CA LEU A 77 -2.27 7.55 1.88
C LEU A 77 -1.71 8.04 3.21
N ASP A 78 -2.42 7.78 4.31
CA ASP A 78 -1.94 8.06 5.66
C ASP A 78 -1.33 6.82 6.28
N PHE A 79 -0.08 6.90 6.69
CA PHE A 79 0.67 5.81 7.29
C PHE A 79 0.39 5.78 8.79
N THR A 80 -0.70 5.13 9.19
CA THR A 80 -1.02 4.98 10.63
C THR A 80 0.08 4.17 11.32
N THR A 81 0.48 3.08 10.69
CA THR A 81 1.69 2.31 11.01
C THR A 81 2.45 2.07 9.71
N PHE A 82 3.76 2.27 9.73
CA PHE A 82 4.64 1.90 8.62
C PHE A 82 6.06 1.66 9.15
N SER A 83 6.49 0.40 9.08
CA SER A 83 7.84 -0.01 9.41
C SER A 83 8.24 -1.17 8.49
N ILE A 84 9.21 -0.92 7.61
CA ILE A 84 9.88 -1.94 6.78
C ILE A 84 11.40 -1.78 6.94
N ALA A 85 12.21 -2.61 6.29
CA ALA A 85 13.67 -2.46 6.34
C ALA A 85 14.08 -1.04 5.93
N GLY A 86 15.04 -0.47 6.65
CA GLY A 86 15.51 0.89 6.44
C GLY A 86 16.36 1.06 5.17
N PRO A 87 16.68 2.31 4.82
CA PRO A 87 17.62 2.58 3.75
C PRO A 87 19.03 2.08 4.10
N ALA A 88 19.89 1.94 3.08
CA ALA A 88 21.30 1.67 3.32
C ALA A 88 21.93 2.79 4.17
N ILE A 89 22.61 2.39 5.25
CA ILE A 89 23.23 3.28 6.22
C ILE A 89 24.74 3.33 5.94
N GLY A 90 25.32 4.53 5.98
CA GLY A 90 26.76 4.70 5.91
C GLY A 90 27.42 4.16 7.19
N THR A 91 28.49 3.37 7.05
CA THR A 91 29.32 2.94 8.18
C THR A 91 30.66 3.65 8.14
N THR A 92 31.21 3.96 9.32
CA THR A 92 32.57 4.49 9.44
C THR A 92 33.57 3.36 9.21
N SER A 93 34.45 3.48 8.21
CA SER A 93 35.61 2.58 8.10
C SER A 93 36.71 3.05 9.04
N THR A 94 37.15 2.18 9.95
CA THR A 94 38.34 2.39 10.80
C THR A 94 39.59 1.68 10.23
N GLY A 95 39.53 1.19 8.99
CA GLY A 95 40.63 0.48 8.34
C GLY A 95 41.37 1.32 7.30
N THR A 96 42.60 0.91 6.94
CA THR A 96 43.41 1.50 5.85
C THR A 96 42.84 1.23 4.45
N SER A 97 41.78 0.42 4.35
CA SER A 97 40.93 0.27 3.17
C SER A 97 39.58 0.91 3.45
N ILE A 98 39.23 1.94 2.67
CA ILE A 98 37.86 2.45 2.59
C ILE A 98 37.08 1.41 1.74
N PRO A 99 36.06 0.72 2.27
CA PRO A 99 35.18 -0.06 1.41
C PRO A 99 34.41 0.93 0.54
N GLU A 100 34.72 1.01 -0.75
CA GLU A 100 34.03 1.86 -1.73
C GLU A 100 32.55 1.46 -1.90
N ASP A 101 32.17 0.29 -1.38
CA ASP A 101 30.98 -0.46 -1.82
C ASP A 101 29.63 -0.01 -1.24
N LYS A 102 29.57 1.02 -0.39
CA LYS A 102 28.30 1.47 0.23
C LYS A 102 28.01 2.96 0.18
N GLY A 103 29.00 3.81 -0.08
CA GLY A 103 28.84 5.27 -0.06
C GLY A 103 27.81 5.76 -1.08
N GLY A 104 27.83 5.22 -2.30
CA GLY A 104 26.88 5.60 -3.36
C GLY A 104 25.44 5.16 -3.12
N SER A 105 25.21 4.27 -2.15
CA SER A 105 23.89 3.71 -1.83
C SER A 105 23.27 4.27 -0.55
N VAL A 106 23.97 5.17 0.16
CA VAL A 106 23.48 5.70 1.44
C VAL A 106 22.18 6.46 1.21
N GLY A 107 21.12 6.07 1.92
CA GLY A 107 19.78 6.62 1.74
C GLY A 107 18.89 5.83 0.77
N ASP A 108 19.45 4.88 0.01
CA ASP A 108 18.67 4.09 -0.94
C ASP A 108 17.91 2.94 -0.27
N CYS A 109 16.68 2.72 -0.73
CA CYS A 109 15.77 1.66 -0.28
C CYS A 109 16.05 0.32 -0.97
N ASN A 110 17.26 -0.20 -0.78
CA ASN A 110 17.72 -1.40 -1.49
C ASN A 110 17.21 -2.72 -0.88
N VAL A 111 16.80 -2.71 0.40
CA VAL A 111 16.31 -3.92 1.10
C VAL A 111 14.81 -4.04 0.95
N ASP A 112 14.05 -3.18 1.62
CA ASP A 112 12.62 -3.07 1.39
C ASP A 112 12.32 -1.72 0.75
N SER A 113 11.31 -1.67 -0.11
CA SER A 113 10.87 -0.43 -0.74
C SER A 113 9.35 -0.38 -0.85
N PHE A 114 8.80 0.83 -0.85
CA PHE A 114 7.39 1.09 -1.10
C PHE A 114 7.25 2.27 -2.06
N SER A 115 6.37 2.14 -3.05
CA SER A 115 5.99 3.24 -3.94
C SER A 115 4.57 3.06 -4.46
N VAL A 116 4.00 4.14 -4.99
CA VAL A 116 2.66 4.18 -5.56
C VAL A 116 2.73 4.77 -6.97
N THR A 117 2.28 4.00 -7.95
CA THR A 117 2.17 4.50 -9.33
C THR A 117 1.05 5.53 -9.43
N ALA A 118 1.19 6.48 -10.35
CA ALA A 118 0.11 7.39 -10.72
C ALA A 118 0.03 7.48 -12.26
N PRO A 119 -0.69 6.57 -12.94
CA PRO A 119 -0.70 6.52 -14.40
C PRO A 119 -1.16 7.85 -15.01
N GLY A 120 -0.37 8.42 -15.92
CA GLY A 120 -0.63 9.75 -16.50
C GLY A 120 -0.18 10.94 -15.64
N TYR A 121 0.37 10.71 -14.46
CA TYR A 121 0.89 11.72 -13.54
C TYR A 121 2.28 11.31 -12.99
N LYS A 122 2.80 12.07 -12.02
CA LYS A 122 4.04 11.71 -11.31
C LYS A 122 3.72 10.68 -10.23
N SER A 123 4.41 9.54 -10.28
CA SER A 123 4.38 8.53 -9.22
C SER A 123 4.98 9.06 -7.91
N SER A 124 4.73 8.37 -6.80
CA SER A 124 5.34 8.73 -5.51
C SER A 124 6.85 8.56 -5.54
N PRO A 125 7.57 9.21 -4.60
CA PRO A 125 8.90 8.75 -4.20
C PRO A 125 8.89 7.29 -3.75
N VAL A 126 10.05 6.66 -3.81
CA VAL A 126 10.30 5.37 -3.15
C VAL A 126 10.64 5.65 -1.68
N VAL A 127 9.99 4.95 -0.75
CA VAL A 127 10.21 5.10 0.70
C VAL A 127 10.45 3.76 1.36
N CYS A 128 11.18 3.77 2.48
CA CYS A 128 11.49 2.61 3.29
C CYS A 128 11.77 3.01 4.75
N GLY A 129 12.05 2.03 5.61
CA GLY A 129 12.23 2.28 7.05
C GLY A 129 10.95 2.62 7.78
N PHE A 130 11.05 3.53 8.74
CA PHE A 130 9.93 3.96 9.59
C PHE A 130 9.29 5.24 9.06
N ASN A 131 8.00 5.19 8.73
CA ASN A 131 7.25 6.34 8.22
C ASN A 131 5.87 6.53 8.91
N SER A 132 5.67 5.92 10.08
CA SER A 132 4.40 6.07 10.81
C SER A 132 4.13 7.54 11.14
N GLY A 133 2.88 7.97 11.00
CA GLY A 133 2.44 9.37 11.16
C GLY A 133 2.61 10.24 9.91
N GLN A 134 3.29 9.75 8.87
CA GLN A 134 3.47 10.47 7.61
C GLN A 134 2.33 10.19 6.62
N HIS A 135 2.33 10.91 5.50
CA HIS A 135 1.35 10.72 4.44
C HIS A 135 1.91 11.00 3.06
N MET A 136 1.28 10.43 2.03
CA MET A 136 1.55 10.73 0.62
C MET A 136 0.27 11.22 -0.05
N ILE A 137 0.38 12.14 -1.00
CA ILE A 137 -0.74 12.63 -1.81
C ILE A 137 -0.36 12.46 -3.29
N LEU A 138 -1.26 11.83 -4.04
CA LEU A 138 -1.12 11.62 -5.47
C LEU A 138 -2.34 12.16 -6.21
N ASP A 139 -2.14 12.57 -7.46
CA ASP A 139 -3.23 12.86 -8.39
C ASP A 139 -3.95 11.57 -8.77
N ALA A 140 -5.27 11.57 -8.68
CA ALA A 140 -6.07 10.40 -9.04
C ALA A 140 -6.11 10.21 -10.56
N SER A 141 -5.81 9.00 -11.03
CA SER A 141 -5.85 8.63 -12.43
C SER A 141 -7.17 7.98 -12.85
N GLY A 142 -7.46 8.02 -14.14
CA GLY A 142 -8.53 7.21 -14.76
C GLY A 142 -8.22 5.70 -14.74
N ILE A 143 -6.94 5.34 -14.59
CA ILE A 143 -6.46 3.97 -14.41
C ILE A 143 -6.10 3.78 -12.93
N CYS A 144 -6.31 2.58 -12.38
CA CYS A 144 -6.01 2.31 -10.99
C CYS A 144 -4.50 2.46 -10.68
N HIS A 145 -4.23 3.00 -9.51
CA HIS A 145 -2.91 3.11 -8.92
C HIS A 145 -2.45 1.74 -8.39
N LYS A 146 -1.14 1.50 -8.41
CA LYS A 146 -0.53 0.32 -7.78
C LYS A 146 0.34 0.79 -6.63
N ALA A 147 -0.04 0.43 -5.42
CA ALA A 147 0.78 0.60 -4.22
C ALA A 147 1.56 -0.70 -4.02
N THR A 148 2.86 -0.66 -4.27
CA THR A 148 3.71 -1.84 -4.34
C THR A 148 4.77 -1.78 -3.26
N PHE A 149 4.86 -2.87 -2.51
CA PHE A 149 5.99 -3.16 -1.66
C PHE A 149 6.87 -4.23 -2.31
N ASP A 150 8.16 -3.96 -2.32
CA ASP A 150 9.19 -4.95 -2.64
C ASP A 150 9.96 -5.25 -1.35
N PHE A 151 9.99 -6.53 -0.98
CA PHE A 151 10.71 -7.01 0.20
C PHE A 151 11.90 -7.84 -0.25
N THR A 152 13.11 -7.35 -0.07
CA THR A 152 14.32 -8.13 -0.33
C THR A 152 15.07 -8.38 0.99
N GLY A 153 15.90 -9.43 1.03
CA GLY A 153 16.57 -9.85 2.26
C GLY A 153 15.67 -10.55 3.28
N THR A 154 16.29 -11.07 4.34
CA THR A 154 15.65 -11.89 5.38
C THR A 154 15.74 -11.23 6.76
N GLY A 155 14.82 -11.60 7.67
CA GLY A 155 14.91 -11.24 9.09
C GLY A 155 14.31 -9.89 9.51
N SER A 156 14.02 -8.98 8.58
CA SER A 156 13.34 -7.71 8.90
C SER A 156 11.86 -7.94 9.21
N THR A 157 11.40 -7.48 10.37
CA THR A 157 9.96 -7.45 10.69
C THR A 157 9.31 -6.29 9.95
N ARG A 158 8.30 -6.59 9.14
CA ARG A 158 7.56 -5.63 8.32
C ARG A 158 6.13 -5.51 8.82
N GLN A 159 5.66 -4.30 9.01
CA GLN A 159 4.29 -4.01 9.43
C GLN A 159 3.82 -2.70 8.81
N PHE A 160 2.58 -2.69 8.33
CA PHE A 160 1.96 -1.45 7.88
C PHE A 160 0.43 -1.48 8.05
N ASP A 161 -0.11 -0.30 8.31
CA ASP A 161 -1.53 0.02 8.34
C ASP A 161 -1.68 1.39 7.66
N ILE A 162 -2.08 1.36 6.39
CA ILE A 162 -2.12 2.55 5.52
C ILE A 162 -3.57 2.86 5.16
N LYS A 163 -4.06 4.01 5.59
CA LYS A 163 -5.40 4.50 5.25
C LYS A 163 -5.37 5.18 3.88
N VAL A 164 -6.21 4.70 2.97
CA VAL A 164 -6.45 5.31 1.67
C VAL A 164 -7.67 6.23 1.77
N ILE A 165 -7.47 7.51 1.46
CA ILE A 165 -8.52 8.53 1.42
C ILE A 165 -8.59 9.10 0.01
N THR A 166 -9.79 9.17 -0.55
CA THR A 166 -10.05 9.79 -1.85
C THR A 166 -10.76 11.12 -1.66
N PHE A 167 -10.37 12.14 -2.43
CA PHE A 167 -10.95 13.48 -2.35
C PHE A 167 -11.55 13.91 -3.68
N GLN A 168 -12.73 14.50 -3.58
CA GLN A 168 -13.39 15.17 -4.71
C GLN A 168 -12.80 16.56 -4.95
N GLN A 169 -12.86 17.00 -6.20
CA GLN A 169 -12.27 18.26 -6.66
C GLN A 169 -12.82 19.50 -5.94
N HIS A 170 -14.10 19.49 -5.55
CA HIS A 170 -14.72 20.61 -4.84
C HIS A 170 -14.38 20.66 -3.34
N LEU A 171 -14.05 19.51 -2.74
CA LEU A 171 -13.75 19.41 -1.30
C LEU A 171 -12.29 19.77 -0.97
N GLN A 172 -11.40 19.70 -1.97
CA GLN A 172 -9.97 20.01 -1.85
C GLN A 172 -9.69 21.47 -1.44
N ARG A 173 -10.60 22.40 -1.75
CA ARG A 173 -10.46 23.82 -1.38
C ARG A 173 -10.51 24.06 0.14
N TYR A 174 -11.01 23.10 0.92
CA TYR A 174 -11.18 23.25 2.37
C TYR A 174 -10.07 22.58 3.21
N LEU A 175 -9.21 21.74 2.63
CA LEU A 175 -8.20 20.94 3.37
C LEU A 175 -6.75 21.37 3.11
N GLN A 176 -6.55 22.54 2.48
CA GLN A 176 -5.24 23.18 2.25
C GLN A 176 -5.06 24.45 3.10
N GLN A 177 -5.96 24.69 4.06
CA GLN A 177 -5.85 25.67 5.14
C GLN A 177 -5.66 24.92 6.45
#